data_AF-A0A2R6Y536-F1
#
_entry.id   AF-A0A2R6Y536-F1
#
_cell.length_a   1.000
_cell.length_b   1.000
_cell.length_c   1.000
_cell.angle_alpha   90.00
_cell.angle_beta   90.00
_cell.angle_gamma   90.00
#
_symmetry.space_group_name_H-M   'P 1'
#
loop_
_entity.id
_entity.type
_entity.pdbx_description
1 polymer ?
#
loop_
_entity_poly.entity_id
_entity_poly.type
_entity_poly.pdbx_seq_one_letter_code
_entity_poly.pdbx_strand_id
1 'polypeptide(L)'
;MWDEVRRLREEEGLTVLLTTQYLDEADRLADRVAIFDQGRIMLEGSPDDLKRAAGNVVAVALDDPGQLAEALVDPGSILNRL
;
A
#
# COMPACT_ATOMS: atom_id res chain seq x y z
N MET A 1 12.37 15.26 2.88
CA MET A 1 11.50 15.48 1.70
C MET A 1 10.03 15.42 2.13
N TRP A 2 9.61 14.29 2.71
CA TRP A 2 8.30 14.06 3.34
C TRP A 2 7.88 15.15 4.33
N ASP A 3 8.80 15.54 5.21
CA ASP A 3 8.52 16.57 6.23
C ASP A 3 8.25 17.93 5.59
N GLU A 4 8.88 18.24 4.45
CA GLU A 4 8.67 19.51 3.75
C GLU A 4 7.29 19.56 3.09
N VAL A 5 6.88 18.47 2.44
CA VAL A 5 5.54 18.38 1.84
C VAL A 5 4.45 18.49 2.91
N ARG A 6 4.66 17.86 4.08
CA ARG A 6 3.76 18.01 5.23
C ARG A 6 3.74 19.43 5.76
N ARG A 7 4.91 20.05 5.94
CA ARG A 7 5.04 21.44 6.39
C ARG A 7 4.26 22.41 5.49
N LEU A 8 4.45 22.31 4.18
CA LEU A 8 3.74 23.14 3.18
C LEU A 8 2.22 22.96 3.26
N ARG A 9 1.75 21.74 3.49
CA ARG A 9 0.32 21.44 3.61
C ARG A 9 -0.27 21.90 4.95
N GLU A 10 0.37 21.57 6.07
CA GLU A 10 -0.14 21.78 7.42
C GLU A 10 0.04 23.22 7.91
N GLU A 11 1.22 23.81 7.68
CA GLU A 11 1.56 25.14 8.18
C GLU A 11 1.15 26.25 7.22
N GLU A 12 1.26 26.01 5.91
CA GLU A 12 0.99 27.03 4.89
C GLU A 12 -0.38 26.87 4.20
N GLY A 13 -1.11 25.79 4.48
CA GLY A 13 -2.45 25.53 3.94
C GLY A 13 -2.48 25.30 2.43
N LEU A 14 -1.36 24.90 1.83
CA LEU A 14 -1.24 24.70 0.39
C LEU A 14 -1.88 23.38 -0.06
N THR A 15 -2.54 23.42 -1.22
CA THR A 15 -2.95 22.20 -1.92
C THR A 15 -1.75 21.64 -2.68
N VAL A 16 -1.37 20.39 -2.37
CA VAL A 16 -0.25 19.71 -3.00
C VAL A 16 -0.75 18.62 -3.93
N LEU A 17 -0.34 18.69 -5.20
CA LEU A 17 -0.45 17.59 -6.16
C LEU A 17 0.96 17.00 -6.36
N LEU A 18 1.09 15.71 -6.09
CA LEU A 18 2.35 14.98 -6.27
C LEU A 18 2.11 13.71 -7.07
N THR A 19 3.14 13.28 -7.79
CA THR A 19 3.16 11.99 -8.49
C THR A 19 4.33 11.18 -7.96
N THR A 20 4.06 9.95 -7.53
CA THR A 20 5.08 9.03 -7.03
C THR A 20 4.78 7.62 -7.50
N GLN A 21 5.84 6.84 -7.68
CA GLN A 21 5.78 5.40 -7.93
C GLN A 21 5.92 4.59 -6.62
N TYR A 22 6.14 5.27 -5.50
CA TYR A 22 6.29 4.67 -4.18
C TYR A 22 4.95 4.69 -3.44
N LEU A 23 4.35 3.52 -3.25
CA LEU A 23 3.03 3.42 -2.61
C LEU A 23 3.04 3.87 -1.15
N ASP A 24 4.15 3.65 -0.43
CA ASP A 24 4.35 4.18 0.92
C ASP A 24 4.37 5.72 0.95
N GLU A 25 4.72 6.34 -0.18
CA GLU A 25 4.65 7.80 -0.35
C GLU A 25 3.25 8.34 -0.51
N ALA A 26 2.51 7.74 -1.43
CA ALA A 26 1.09 8.02 -1.55
C ALA A 26 0.35 7.79 -0.22
N ASP A 27 0.70 6.73 0.51
CA ASP A 27 0.04 6.34 1.75
C ASP A 27 0.24 7.32 2.91
N ARG A 28 1.45 7.90 3.04
CA ARG A 28 1.78 8.78 4.18
C ARG A 28 1.50 10.25 3.94
N LEU A 29 1.43 10.69 2.68
CA LEU A 29 1.37 12.11 2.31
C LEU A 29 0.03 12.53 1.69
N ALA A 30 -0.71 11.61 1.09
CA ALA A 30 -1.90 11.97 0.32
C ALA A 30 -3.19 11.65 1.08
N ASP A 31 -4.12 12.60 1.09
CA ASP A 31 -5.49 12.37 1.58
C ASP A 31 -6.33 11.62 0.54
N ARG A 32 -5.95 11.74 -0.75
CA ARG A 32 -6.56 11.10 -1.90
C ARG A 32 -5.48 10.61 -2.85
N VAL A 33 -5.62 9.38 -3.34
CA VAL A 33 -4.71 8.73 -4.27
C VAL A 33 -5.51 8.35 -5.51
N ALA A 34 -4.97 8.64 -6.69
CA ALA A 34 -5.46 8.17 -7.97
C ALA A 34 -4.40 7.28 -8.63
N ILE A 35 -4.77 6.05 -8.97
CA ILE A 35 -3.89 5.11 -9.66
C ILE A 35 -4.13 5.22 -11.16
N PHE A 36 -3.09 5.53 -11.91
CA PHE A 36 -3.14 5.63 -13.35
C PHE A 36 -2.61 4.36 -14.03
N ASP A 37 -3.31 3.93 -15.07
CA ASP A 37 -2.80 2.97 -16.05
C ASP A 37 -3.22 3.40 -17.46
N GLN A 38 -2.29 3.34 -18.41
CA GLN A 38 -2.49 3.73 -19.82
C GLN A 38 -3.22 5.08 -20.02
N GLY A 39 -2.88 6.09 -19.20
CA GLY A 39 -3.48 7.42 -19.29
C GLY A 39 -4.92 7.53 -18.77
N ARG A 40 -5.39 6.54 -18.01
CA ARG A 40 -6.71 6.54 -17.36
C ARG A 40 -6.58 6.32 -15.86
N ILE A 41 -7.49 6.91 -15.09
CA ILE A 41 -7.61 6.64 -13.66
C ILE A 41 -8.34 5.31 -13.51
N MET A 42 -7.67 4.33 -12.91
CA MET A 42 -8.23 3.01 -12.64
C MET A 42 -8.97 2.97 -11.30
N LEU A 43 -8.39 3.63 -10.29
CA LEU A 43 -8.90 3.68 -8.93
C LEU A 43 -8.62 5.05 -8.34
N GLU A 44 -9.54 5.54 -7.51
CA GLU A 44 -9.38 6.79 -6.78
C GLU A 44 -10.07 6.69 -5.42
N GLY A 45 -9.42 7.19 -4.37
CA GLY A 45 -9.96 7.16 -3.01
C GLY A 45 -8.93 7.58 -1.98
N SER A 46 -9.28 7.47 -0.69
CA SER A 46 -8.26 7.56 0.36
C SER A 46 -7.33 6.33 0.31
N PRO A 47 -6.08 6.41 0.81
CA PRO A 47 -5.20 5.25 0.87
C PRO A 47 -5.86 4.05 1.58
N ASP A 48 -6.60 4.29 2.64
CA ASP A 48 -7.33 3.26 3.39
C ASP A 48 -8.47 2.62 2.59
N ASP A 49 -9.21 3.39 1.80
CA ASP A 49 -10.24 2.86 0.89
C ASP A 49 -9.63 1.96 -0.17
N LEU A 50 -8.51 2.39 -0.76
CA LEU A 50 -7.82 1.63 -1.80
C LEU A 50 -7.23 0.32 -1.26
N LYS A 51 -6.65 0.35 -0.04
CA LYS A 51 -6.18 -0.86 0.65
C LYS A 51 -7.33 -1.82 0.94
N ARG A 52 -8.47 -1.33 1.42
CA ARG A 52 -9.66 -2.18 1.62
C ARG A 52 -10.16 -2.81 0.33
N ALA A 53 -10.14 -2.05 -0.78
CA ALA A 53 -10.55 -2.56 -2.09
C ALA A 53 -9.61 -3.65 -2.64
N ALA A 54 -8.32 -3.62 -2.28
CA ALA A 54 -7.36 -4.66 -2.64
C ALA A 54 -7.60 -6.00 -1.92
N GLY A 55 -8.37 -6.00 -0.82
CA GLY A 55 -8.67 -7.18 -0.01
C GLY A 55 -7.56 -7.56 0.98
N ASN A 56 -7.70 -8.71 1.63
CA ASN A 56 -6.72 -9.21 2.59
C ASN A 56 -5.57 -9.90 1.85
N VAL A 57 -4.44 -9.21 1.72
CA VAL A 57 -3.21 -9.78 1.17
C VAL A 57 -2.33 -10.27 2.32
N VAL A 58 -2.02 -11.57 2.32
CA VAL A 58 -1.02 -12.15 3.23
C VAL A 58 0.20 -12.53 2.40
N ALA A 59 1.34 -11.93 2.71
CA ALA A 59 2.63 -12.35 2.16
C ALA A 59 3.21 -13.46 3.05
N VAL A 60 3.42 -14.65 2.48
CA VAL A 60 4.07 -15.77 3.17
C VAL A 60 5.44 -15.96 2.54
N ALA A 61 6.49 -15.87 3.35
CA ALA A 61 7.84 -16.30 2.97
C ALA A 61 8.02 -17.77 3.37
N LEU A 62 8.54 -18.58 2.45
CA LEU A 62 8.79 -20.01 2.67
C LEU A 62 10.28 -20.26 2.46
N ASP A 63 10.91 -20.97 3.39
CA ASP A 63 12.31 -21.38 3.24
C ASP A 63 12.48 -22.48 2.18
N ASP A 64 11.42 -23.29 1.97
CA ASP A 64 11.35 -24.32 0.94
C ASP A 64 10.05 -24.17 0.10
N PRO A 65 10.15 -24.02 -1.24
CA PRO A 65 8.98 -24.01 -2.12
C PRO A 65 8.05 -25.22 -1.98
N GLY A 66 8.57 -26.37 -1.52
CA GLY A 66 7.78 -27.58 -1.23
C GLY A 66 6.69 -27.38 -0.17
N GLN A 67 6.81 -26.34 0.66
CA GLN A 67 5.87 -26.03 1.76
C GLN A 67 4.65 -25.20 1.30
N LEU A 68 4.61 -24.77 0.04
CA LEU A 68 3.55 -23.89 -0.47
C LEU A 68 2.15 -24.50 -0.33
N ALA A 69 2.01 -25.81 -0.57
CA ALA A 69 0.72 -26.48 -0.47
C ALA A 69 0.19 -26.51 0.97
N GLU A 70 1.06 -26.65 1.98
CA GLU A 70 0.70 -26.64 3.40
C GLU A 70 0.33 -25.21 3.85
N ALA A 71 1.10 -24.21 3.40
CA ALA A 71 0.88 -22.80 3.68
C ALA A 71 -0.49 -22.28 3.22
N LEU A 72 -0.97 -22.75 2.07
CA LEU A 72 -2.25 -22.34 1.50
C LEU A 72 -3.45 -22.95 2.22
N VAL A 73 -3.27 -24.11 2.89
CA VAL A 73 -4.33 -24.80 3.62
C VAL A 73 -4.50 -24.21 5.02
N ASP A 74 -3.39 -23.86 5.69
CA ASP A 74 -3.40 -23.15 6.97
C ASP A 74 -2.18 -22.23 7.10
N PRO A 75 -2.32 -20.93 6.80
CA PRO A 75 -1.23 -19.97 6.93
C PRO A 75 -0.67 -19.85 8.36
N GLY A 76 -1.47 -20.17 9.38
CA GLY A 76 -1.07 -20.12 10.79
C GLY A 76 -0.23 -21.32 11.23
N SER A 77 -0.30 -22.44 10.52
CA SER A 77 0.43 -23.67 10.85
C SER A 77 1.96 -23.54 10.71
N ILE A 78 2.43 -22.66 9.84
CA ILE A 78 3.86 -22.45 9.57
C ILE A 78 4.50 -21.53 10.62
N LEU A 79 3.73 -20.56 11.15
CA LEU A 79 4.22 -19.62 12.17
C LEU A 79 4.59 -20.29 13.51
N ASN A 80 4.10 -21.50 13.77
CA ASN A 80 4.33 -22.23 15.02
C ASN A 80 5.52 -23.23 14.97
N ARG A 81 6.30 -23.24 13.88
CA ARG A 81 7.43 -24.16 13.68
C ARG A 81 8.80 -23.47 13.54
N LEU A 82 8.86 -22.15 13.74
CA LEU A 82 10.09 -21.39 14.01
C LEU A 82 10.31 -21.27 15.53
#